data_AF-A0A077JGI3-F1
#
_entry.id   AF-A0A077JGI3-F1
#
_cell.length_a   1.000
_cell.length_b   1.000
_cell.length_c   1.000
_cell.angle_alpha   90.00
_cell.angle_beta   90.00
_cell.angle_gamma   90.00
#
_symmetry.space_group_name_H-M   'P 1'
#
loop_
_entity.id
_entity.type
_entity.pdbx_description
1 polymer ?
#
loop_
_entity_poly.entity_id
_entity_poly.type
_entity_poly.pdbx_seq_one_letter_code
_entity_poly.pdbx_strand_id
1 'polypeptide(L)'
;FLIVGTKKKVADLVARAAIRAQCHYVNKKWLGGILTNWSTTETRLAKFSGLRIEQTMGGLNRLPKRDAARLKRQLSYLQTYLGGLKYMKRLPDIVIILDQQ
;
A
#
# COMPACT_ATOMS: atom_id res chain seq x y z
N PHE A 1 -2.59 6.48 -13.67
CA PHE A 1 -1.59 7.40 -13.09
C PHE A 1 -1.51 7.20 -11.58
N LEU A 2 -0.37 7.54 -10.98
CA LEU A 2 -0.10 7.40 -9.54
C LEU A 2 -0.08 8.79 -8.90
N ILE A 3 -0.86 9.04 -7.86
CA ILE A 3 -0.83 10.30 -7.11
C ILE A 3 -0.03 10.12 -5.83
N VAL A 4 0.95 10.99 -5.60
CA VAL A 4 1.84 10.95 -4.43
C VAL A 4 1.70 12.24 -3.66
N GLY A 5 1.46 12.15 -2.35
CA GLY A 5 1.50 13.30 -1.46
C GLY A 5 1.43 12.86 -0.01
N THR A 6 2.56 12.96 0.70
CA THR A 6 2.74 12.37 2.03
C THR A 6 2.57 13.35 3.18
N LYS A 7 2.52 14.67 2.90
CA LYS A 7 2.36 15.67 3.97
C LYS A 7 0.96 15.60 4.59
N LYS A 8 0.88 15.80 5.90
CA LYS A 8 -0.37 15.68 6.67
C LYS A 8 -1.53 16.50 6.09
N LYS A 9 -1.25 17.71 5.59
CA LYS A 9 -2.26 18.61 5.01
C LYS A 9 -2.88 18.07 3.71
N VAL A 10 -2.12 17.32 2.91
CA VAL A 10 -2.54 16.82 1.59
C VAL A 10 -2.86 15.33 1.57
N ALA A 11 -2.39 14.55 2.55
CA ALA A 11 -2.50 13.10 2.58
C ALA A 11 -3.95 12.60 2.41
N ASP A 12 -4.89 13.21 3.12
CA ASP A 12 -6.29 12.79 3.06
C ASP A 12 -6.96 13.25 1.76
N LEU A 13 -6.55 14.41 1.23
CA LEU A 13 -7.03 14.91 -0.06
C LEU A 13 -6.56 14.01 -1.21
N VAL A 14 -5.29 13.61 -1.20
CA VAL A 14 -4.70 12.67 -2.18
C VAL A 14 -5.47 11.37 -2.20
N ALA A 15 -5.71 10.77 -1.03
CA ALA A 15 -6.44 9.50 -0.94
C ALA A 15 -7.87 9.64 -1.48
N ARG A 16 -8.61 10.69 -1.08
CA ARG A 16 -9.97 10.92 -1.57
C ARG A 16 -10.01 11.18 -3.07
N ALA A 17 -9.12 12.02 -3.59
CA ALA A 17 -9.05 12.34 -5.01
C ALA A 17 -8.72 11.10 -5.83
N ALA A 18 -7.75 10.29 -5.37
CA ALA A 18 -7.36 9.08 -6.07
C ALA A 18 -8.46 8.01 -6.07
N ILE A 19 -9.16 7.83 -4.95
CA ILE A 19 -10.30 6.90 -4.87
C ILE A 19 -11.42 7.35 -5.82
N ARG A 20 -11.73 8.64 -5.87
CA ARG A 20 -12.73 9.19 -6.80
C ARG A 20 -12.32 9.04 -8.26
N ALA A 21 -11.03 9.24 -8.56
CA ALA A 21 -10.47 9.09 -9.90
C ALA A 21 -10.09 7.63 -10.25
N GLN A 22 -10.41 6.67 -9.38
CA GLN A 22 -10.07 5.24 -9.52
C GLN A 22 -8.59 4.98 -9.86
N CYS A 23 -7.69 5.77 -9.27
CA CYS A 23 -6.26 5.66 -9.51
C CYS A 23 -5.47 5.27 -8.25
N HIS A 24 -4.19 4.95 -8.44
CA HIS A 24 -3.32 4.51 -7.35
C HIS A 24 -2.78 5.72 -6.59
N TYR A 25 -2.49 5.54 -5.29
CA TYR A 25 -1.95 6.63 -4.48
C TYR A 25 -0.97 6.20 -3.39
N VAL A 26 -0.15 7.17 -2.98
CA VAL A 26 0.71 7.09 -1.79
C VAL A 26 0.49 8.33 -0.94
N ASN A 27 -0.09 8.17 0.25
CA ASN A 27 -0.44 9.28 1.14
C ASN A 27 0.27 9.30 2.50
N LYS A 28 1.07 8.27 2.83
CA LYS A 28 1.76 8.18 4.12
C LYS A 28 3.27 8.32 3.98
N LYS A 29 3.93 7.34 3.37
CA LYS A 29 5.37 7.35 3.14
C LYS A 29 5.68 6.74 1.79
N TRP A 30 6.56 7.40 1.05
CA TRP A 30 7.17 6.82 -0.13
C TRP A 30 8.24 5.82 0.29
N LEU A 31 8.03 4.54 -0.01
CA LEU A 31 9.08 3.53 0.17
C LEU A 31 10.05 3.64 -1.01
N GLY A 32 11.34 3.81 -0.73
CA GLY A 32 12.36 3.78 -1.77
C GLY A 32 12.28 2.50 -2.59
N GLY A 33 12.45 2.61 -3.90
CA GLY A 33 12.38 1.46 -4.81
C GLY A 33 11.01 1.12 -5.38
N ILE A 34 9.93 1.85 -5.03
CA ILE A 34 8.58 1.57 -5.56
C ILE A 34 8.54 1.53 -7.09
N LEU A 35 9.20 2.50 -7.75
CA LEU A 35 9.23 2.59 -9.21
C LEU A 35 10.51 2.02 -9.82
N THR A 36 11.64 2.16 -9.15
CA THR A 36 12.96 1.76 -9.68
C THR A 36 13.25 0.27 -9.51
N ASN A 37 12.58 -0.39 -8.56
CA ASN A 37 12.70 -1.84 -8.33
C ASN A 37 11.28 -2.46 -8.28
N TRP A 38 10.66 -2.54 -9.46
CA TRP A 38 9.28 -3.02 -9.60
C TRP A 38 9.11 -4.47 -9.17
N SER A 39 10.05 -5.37 -9.51
CA SER A 39 9.97 -6.80 -9.15
C SER A 39 9.87 -7.01 -7.63
N THR A 40 10.63 -6.23 -6.85
CA THR A 40 10.55 -6.25 -5.38
C THR A 40 9.23 -5.68 -4.89
N THR A 41 8.74 -4.62 -5.52
CA THR A 41 7.48 -3.97 -5.17
C THR A 41 6.28 -4.89 -5.43
N GLU A 42 6.28 -5.56 -6.58
CA GLU A 42 5.30 -6.58 -6.96
C GLU A 42 5.28 -7.73 -5.95
N THR A 43 6.45 -8.25 -5.57
CA THR A 43 6.55 -9.30 -4.54
C THR A 43 5.96 -8.84 -3.20
N ARG A 44 6.17 -7.58 -2.81
CA ARG A 44 5.59 -7.00 -1.59
C ARG A 44 4.07 -6.83 -1.69
N LEU A 45 3.55 -6.44 -2.86
CA LEU A 45 2.11 -6.32 -3.12
C LEU A 45 1.44 -7.71 -3.10
N ALA A 46 2.07 -8.73 -3.69
CA ALA A 46 1.61 -10.11 -3.64
C ALA A 46 1.53 -10.62 -2.19
N LYS A 47 2.58 -10.39 -1.40
CA LYS A 47 2.60 -10.72 0.03
C LYS A 47 1.49 -10.01 0.81
N PHE A 48 1.28 -8.72 0.54
CA PHE A 48 0.20 -7.94 1.15
C PHE A 48 -1.19 -8.53 0.81
N SER A 49 -1.41 -8.88 -0.46
CA SER A 49 -2.66 -9.52 -0.90
C SER A 49 -2.89 -10.86 -0.20
N GLY A 50 -1.86 -11.71 -0.13
CA GLY A 50 -1.92 -13.00 0.56
C GLY A 50 -2.29 -12.87 2.05
N LEU A 51 -1.61 -11.99 2.78
CA LEU A 51 -1.91 -11.75 4.20
C LEU A 51 -3.34 -11.21 4.42
N ARG A 52 -3.85 -10.41 3.49
CA ARG A 52 -5.22 -9.88 3.56
C ARG A 52 -6.26 -10.97 3.31
N ILE A 53 -5.99 -11.89 2.39
CA ILE A 53 -6.83 -13.07 2.14
C ILE A 53 -6.83 -13.99 3.37
N GLU A 54 -5.66 -14.30 3.94
CA GLU A 54 -5.55 -15.10 5.17
C GLU A 54 -6.28 -14.47 6.36
N GLN A 55 -6.22 -13.14 6.50
CA GLN A 55 -6.99 -12.43 7.52
C GLN A 55 -8.49 -12.59 7.30
N THR A 56 -8.96 -12.41 6.07
CA THR A 56 -10.39 -12.46 5.73
C THR A 56 -10.96 -13.87 5.90
N MET A 57 -10.19 -14.91 5.57
CA MET A 57 -10.56 -16.31 5.76
C MET A 57 -10.39 -16.81 7.21
N GLY A 58 -9.98 -15.93 8.14
CA GLY A 58 -9.75 -16.30 9.54
C GLY A 58 -8.54 -17.21 9.78
N GLY A 59 -7.65 -17.39 8.78
CA GLY A 59 -6.45 -18.21 8.88
C GLY A 59 -5.50 -17.76 9.99
N LEU A 60 -5.41 -16.44 10.22
CA LEU A 60 -4.62 -15.85 11.31
C LEU A 60 -5.09 -16.28 12.71
N ASN A 61 -6.36 -16.67 12.87
CA ASN A 61 -6.90 -17.09 14.17
C ASN A 61 -6.54 -18.55 14.52
N ARG A 62 -6.07 -19.32 13.54
CA ARG A 62 -5.61 -20.71 13.72
C ARG A 62 -4.15 -20.78 14.21
N LEU A 63 -3.43 -19.66 14.18
CA LEU A 63 -2.04 -19.57 14.59
C LEU A 63 -1.92 -19.26 16.09
N PRO A 64 -0.77 -19.60 16.71
CA PRO A 64 -0.46 -19.15 18.06
C PRO A 64 -0.59 -17.63 18.19
N LYS A 65 -1.08 -17.15 19.35
CA LYS A 65 -1.34 -15.71 19.59
C LYS A 65 -0.14 -14.81 19.25
N ARG A 66 1.08 -15.28 19.53
CA ARG A 66 2.33 -14.56 19.22
C ARG A 66 2.52 -14.36 17.71
N ASP A 67 2.34 -15.42 16.93
CA ASP A 67 2.54 -15.39 15.48
C ASP A 67 1.42 -14.63 14.78
N ALA A 68 0.18 -14.84 15.22
CA ALA A 68 -0.97 -14.06 14.78
C ALA A 68 -0.76 -12.55 15.02
N ALA A 69 -0.23 -12.16 16.18
CA ALA A 69 0.06 -10.76 16.48
C ALA A 69 1.17 -10.19 15.57
N ARG A 70 2.21 -10.98 15.27
CA ARG A 70 3.29 -10.57 14.35
C ARG A 70 2.73 -10.31 12.94
N LEU A 71 1.92 -11.22 12.42
CA LEU A 71 1.33 -11.10 11.09
C LEU A 71 0.32 -9.95 11.02
N LYS A 72 -0.49 -9.72 12.07
CA LYS A 72 -1.38 -8.57 12.15
C LYS A 72 -0.62 -7.24 12.12
N ARG A 73 0.50 -7.13 12.85
CA ARG A 73 1.38 -5.94 12.81
C ARG A 73 1.95 -5.73 11.41
N GLN A 74 2.43 -6.80 10.78
CA GLN A 74 2.96 -6.74 9.42
C GLN A 74 1.87 -6.32 8.40
N LEU A 75 0.67 -6.87 8.51
CA LEU A 75 -0.45 -6.51 7.66
C LEU A 75 -0.86 -5.05 7.84
N SER A 76 -0.95 -4.56 9.08
CA SER A 76 -1.22 -3.15 9.37
C SER A 76 -0.17 -2.21 8.76
N TYR A 77 1.11 -2.59 8.86
CA TYR A 77 2.20 -1.86 8.21
C TYR A 77 2.00 -1.81 6.68
N LEU A 78 1.81 -2.96 6.03
CA LEU A 78 1.63 -3.03 4.58
C LEU A 78 0.35 -2.31 4.12
N GLN A 79 -0.75 -2.42 4.86
CA GLN A 79 -1.99 -1.70 4.58
C GLN A 79 -1.79 -0.18 4.61
N THR A 80 -1.00 0.32 5.57
CA THR A 80 -0.72 1.76 5.73
C THR A 80 0.07 2.33 4.56
N TYR A 81 1.04 1.59 4.01
CA TYR A 81 1.96 2.11 2.99
C TYR A 81 1.65 1.65 1.56
N LEU A 82 1.15 0.43 1.38
CA LEU A 82 0.85 -0.16 0.08
C LEU A 82 -0.65 -0.25 -0.22
N GLY A 83 -1.52 0.12 0.72
CA GLY A 83 -2.98 0.03 0.55
C GLY A 83 -3.50 0.79 -0.68
N GLY A 84 -2.91 1.95 -1.00
CA GLY A 84 -3.24 2.73 -2.19
C GLY A 84 -2.63 2.21 -3.51
N LEU A 85 -1.70 1.25 -3.42
CA LEU A 85 -1.04 0.59 -4.55
C LEU A 85 -1.58 -0.83 -4.80
N LYS A 86 -2.55 -1.30 -4.00
CA LYS A 86 -2.99 -2.71 -3.97
C LYS A 86 -3.41 -3.32 -5.31
N TYR A 87 -3.88 -2.49 -6.25
CA TYR A 87 -4.38 -2.94 -7.56
C TYR A 87 -3.40 -2.64 -8.69
N MET A 88 -2.21 -2.15 -8.38
CA MET A 88 -1.20 -1.79 -9.35
C MET A 88 -0.51 -3.06 -9.86
N LYS A 89 -0.73 -3.40 -11.14
CA LYS A 89 -0.14 -4.58 -11.80
C LYS A 89 1.09 -4.27 -12.62
N ARG A 90 1.28 -3.00 -12.99
CA ARG A 90 2.38 -2.51 -13.82
C ARG A 90 2.85 -1.15 -13.31
N LEU A 91 4.02 -0.72 -13.77
CA LEU A 91 4.50 0.64 -13.54
C LEU A 91 3.50 1.67 -14.05
N PRO A 92 3.37 2.82 -13.37
CA PRO A 92 2.40 3.84 -13.74
C PRO A 92 2.96 4.67 -14.90
N ASP A 93 2.12 4.92 -15.91
CA ASP A 93 2.52 5.70 -17.08
C ASP A 93 2.78 7.19 -16.72
N ILE A 94 2.07 7.70 -15.71
CA ILE A 94 2.15 9.09 -15.23
C ILE A 94 2.16 9.07 -13.70
N VAL A 95 3.02 9.90 -13.10
CA VAL A 95 3.08 10.15 -11.66
C VAL A 95 2.81 11.63 -11.41
N ILE A 96 1.84 11.91 -10.53
CA ILE A 96 1.50 13.26 -10.09
C ILE A 96 2.00 13.39 -8.65
N ILE A 97 2.98 14.27 -8.44
CA ILE A 97 3.58 14.51 -7.12
C ILE A 97 3.05 15.83 -6.60
N LEU A 98 2.42 15.78 -5.43
CA LEU A 98 2.00 16.96 -4.69
C LEU A 98 3.04 17.28 -3.62
N ASP A 99 3.47 18.54 -3.64
CA ASP A 99 4.33 19.14 -2.62
C ASP A 99 5.75 18.55 -2.57
N GLN A 100 6.64 19.15 -3.36
CA GLN A 100 8.01 18.70 -3.62
C GLN A 100 9.06 19.43 -2.76
N GLN A 101 8.65 20.15 -1.71
CA GLN A 101 9.53 20.94 -0.84
C GLN A 101 9.61 20.42 0.58
#